data_AF-A0A6L5Y445-F1
#
_entry.id   AF-A0A6L5Y445-F1
#
_cell.length_a   1.000
_cell.length_b   1.000
_cell.length_c   1.000
_cell.angle_alpha   90.00
_cell.angle_beta   90.00
_cell.angle_gamma   90.00
#
_symmetry.space_group_name_H-M   'P 1'
#
loop_
_entity.id
_entity.type
_entity.pdbx_description
1 polymer ?
#
loop_
_entity_poly.entity_id
_entity_poly.type
_entity_poly.pdbx_seq_one_letter_code
_entity_poly.pdbx_strand_id
1 'polypeptide(L)' 'MTREEITNLDGKIIDRKMLNEIQQSEEVKAIRDNGMDGRRIGKRWYVVVFNDGYGVSVYVSTFAR' A
#
# COMPACT_ATOMS: atom_id res chain seq x y z
N MET A 1 -2.34 7.68 -9.39
CA MET A 1 -2.55 8.42 -8.12
C MET A 1 -1.39 9.37 -7.89
N THR A 2 -1.65 10.54 -7.28
CA THR A 2 -0.64 11.53 -6.92
C THR A 2 0.08 11.13 -5.63
N ARG A 3 1.24 11.74 -5.36
CA ARG A 3 2.00 11.57 -4.12
C ARG A 3 1.14 11.84 -2.87
N GLU A 4 0.38 12.94 -2.88
CA GLU A 4 -0.46 13.36 -1.75
C GLU A 4 -1.59 12.37 -1.47
N GLU A 5 -2.29 11.91 -2.51
CA GLU A 5 -3.35 10.92 -2.38
C GLU A 5 -2.84 9.62 -1.75
N ILE A 6 -1.68 9.13 -2.21
CA ILE A 6 -1.06 7.90 -1.68
C ILE A 6 -0.61 8.11 -0.24
N THR A 7 -0.08 9.30 0.10
CA THR A 7 0.34 9.61 1.47
C THR A 7 -0.83 9.58 2.45
N ASN A 8 -1.99 10.07 2.01
CA ASN A 8 -3.22 10.04 2.80
C ASN A 8 -3.78 8.63 3.02
N LEU A 9 -3.19 7.59 2.40
CA LEU A 9 -3.50 6.17 2.64
C LEU A 9 -2.64 5.53 3.73
N ASP A 10 -1.65 6.23 4.28
CA ASP A 10 -0.78 5.64 5.31
C ASP A 10 -1.58 5.11 6.50
N GLY A 11 -1.29 3.87 6.88
CA GLY A 11 -2.01 3.13 7.92
C GLY A 11 -3.35 2.52 7.51
N LYS A 12 -3.87 2.81 6.30
CA LYS A 12 -5.25 2.45 5.90
C LYS A 12 -5.35 1.08 5.24
N ILE A 13 -6.55 0.50 5.33
CA ILE A 13 -6.93 -0.69 4.60
C ILE A 13 -7.45 -0.26 3.22
N ILE A 14 -6.89 -0.82 2.16
CA ILE A 14 -7.27 -0.59 0.77
C ILE A 14 -7.62 -1.92 0.09
N ASP A 15 -8.30 -1.83 -1.04
CA ASP A 15 -8.55 -3.01 -1.87
C ASP A 15 -7.40 -3.26 -2.87
N ARG A 16 -7.49 -4.38 -3.60
CA ARG A 16 -6.46 -4.76 -4.57
C ARG A 16 -6.41 -3.82 -5.76
N LYS A 17 -7.53 -3.22 -6.15
CA LYS A 17 -7.59 -2.28 -7.28
C LYS A 17 -6.81 -1.02 -6.95
N MET A 18 -7.02 -0.46 -5.76
CA MET A 18 -6.28 0.68 -5.23
C MET A 18 -4.78 0.36 -5.15
N LEU A 19 -4.39 -0.83 -4.68
CA LEU A 19 -2.98 -1.24 -4.68
C LEU A 19 -2.37 -1.23 -6.09
N ASN A 20 -3.12 -1.71 -7.09
CA ASN A 20 -2.68 -1.67 -8.49
C ASN A 20 -2.60 -0.23 -9.02
N GLU A 21 -3.54 0.65 -8.67
CA GLU A 21 -3.52 2.07 -9.05
C GLU A 21 -2.32 2.82 -8.43
N ILE A 22 -1.95 2.50 -7.19
CA ILE A 22 -0.72 2.98 -6.55
C ILE A 22 0.50 2.50 -7.35
N GLN A 23 0.54 1.22 -7.74
CA GLN A 23 1.68 0.65 -8.47
C GLN A 23 1.93 1.32 -9.83
N GLN A 24 0.88 1.85 -10.48
CA GLN A 24 1.01 2.56 -11.76
C GLN A 24 1.37 4.05 -11.60
N SER A 25 1.53 4.56 -10.37
CA SER A 25 1.92 5.95 -10.14
C SER A 25 3.39 6.18 -10.48
N GLU A 26 3.68 7.23 -11.27
CA GLU A 26 5.05 7.65 -11.60
C GLU A 26 5.86 8.09 -10.36
N GLU A 27 5.17 8.46 -9.27
CA GLU A 27 5.78 8.84 -7.99
C GLU A 27 6.32 7.63 -7.20
N VAL A 28 5.83 6.43 -7.50
CA VAL A 28 6.12 5.20 -6.76
C VAL A 28 7.30 4.48 -7.40
N LYS A 29 8.34 4.28 -6.60
CA LYS A 29 9.53 3.53 -6.98
C LYS A 29 9.33 2.03 -6.86
N ALA A 30 8.68 1.59 -5.77
CA ALA A 30 8.45 0.18 -5.49
C ALA A 30 7.30 -0.02 -4.50
N ILE A 31 6.66 -1.19 -4.56
CA ILE A 31 5.79 -1.70 -3.51
C ILE A 31 6.43 -2.96 -2.95
N ARG A 32 6.63 -3.01 -1.62
CA ARG A 32 7.20 -4.16 -0.92
C ARG A 32 6.09 -4.92 -0.20
N ASP A 33 5.98 -6.22 -0.45
CA ASP A 33 5.09 -7.12 0.29
C ASP A 33 5.81 -7.54 1.58
N ASN A 34 5.29 -7.09 2.72
CA ASN A 34 5.85 -7.41 4.04
C ASN A 34 5.10 -8.58 4.70
N GLY A 35 4.27 -9.30 3.96
CA GLY A 35 3.53 -10.46 4.45
C GLY A 35 2.33 -10.09 5.31
N MET A 36 1.90 -11.05 6.14
CA MET A 36 0.70 -10.89 6.96
C MET A 36 0.96 -9.90 8.11
N ASP A 37 0.05 -8.95 8.32
CA ASP A 37 0.11 -8.06 9.48
C ASP A 37 -0.23 -8.86 10.74
N GLY A 38 0.77 -9.01 11.63
CA GLY A 38 0.59 -9.70 12.91
C GLY A 38 -0.37 -9.00 13.88
N ARG A 39 -0.74 -7.73 13.62
CA ARG A 39 -1.70 -6.98 14.44
C ARG A 39 -3.11 -6.95 13.84
N ARG A 40 -3.24 -6.97 12.52
CA ARG A 40 -4.53 -6.94 11.81
C ARG A 40 -4.79 -8.28 11.14
N ILE A 41 -5.58 -9.13 11.79
CA ILE A 41 -5.92 -10.47 11.31
C ILE A 41 -6.49 -10.41 9.88
N GLY A 42 -5.96 -11.26 9.00
CA GLY A 42 -6.40 -11.37 7.61
C GLY A 42 -6.09 -10.15 6.74
N LYS A 43 -5.08 -9.36 7.12
CA LYS A 43 -4.53 -8.28 6.30
C LYS A 43 -3.10 -8.60 5.92
N ARG A 44 -2.76 -8.27 4.67
CA ARG A 44 -1.39 -8.28 4.16
C ARG A 44 -0.86 -6.85 4.13
N TRP A 45 0.32 -6.64 4.68
CA TRP A 45 0.98 -5.34 4.78
C TRP A 45 1.87 -5.11 3.57
N TYR A 46 1.71 -3.93 2.97
CA TYR A 46 2.57 -3.43 1.92
C TYR A 46 3.21 -2.10 2.34
N VAL A 47 4.46 -1.91 1.97
CA VAL A 47 5.13 -0.61 2.05
C VAL A 47 5.28 -0.04 0.64
N VAL A 48 4.66 1.10 0.40
CA VAL A 48 4.80 1.86 -0.84
C VAL A 48 5.97 2.81 -0.67
N VAL A 49 6.98 2.70 -1.53
CA VAL A 49 8.20 3.50 -1.51
C VAL A 49 8.18 4.46 -2.69
N PHE A 50 8.30 5.76 -2.43
CA PHE A 50 8.36 6.80 -3.45
C PHE A 50 9.78 6.99 -4.00
N ASN A 51 9.90 7.75 -5.09
CA ASN A 51 11.19 8.02 -5.73
C ASN A 51 12.21 8.73 -4.83
N ASP A 52 11.73 9.53 -3.86
CA ASP A 52 12.54 10.21 -2.83
C ASP A 52 13.00 9.29 -1.69
N GLY A 53 12.54 8.03 -1.67
CA GLY A 53 12.85 7.05 -0.62
C GLY A 53 11.90 7.09 0.59
N TYR A 54 10.94 8.01 0.65
CA TYR A 54 9.89 8.00 1.67
C TYR A 54 8.97 6.78 1.49
N GLY A 55 8.45 6.24 2.59
CA GLY A 55 7.61 5.06 2.58
C GLY A 55 6.31 5.25 3.36
N VAL A 56 5.21 4.70 2.85
CA VAL A 56 3.93 4.62 3.57
C VAL A 56 3.45 3.18 3.66
N SER A 57 2.73 2.86 4.73
CA SER A 57 2.17 1.54 4.99
C SER A 57 0.71 1.46 4.54
N VAL A 58 0.38 0.46 3.75
CA VAL A 58 -1.01 0.16 3.38
C VAL A 58 -1.32 -1.32 3.64
N TYR A 59 -2.59 -1.64 3.84
CA TYR A 59 -3.02 -2.99 4.22
C TYR A 59 -4.10 -3.49 3.27
N VAL A 60 -3.97 -4.71 2.76
CA VAL A 60 -4.95 -5.32 1.85
C VAL A 60 -5.61 -6.50 2.52
N SER A 61 -6.94 -6.61 2.41
CA SER A 61 -7.67 -7.76 2.91
C SER A 61 -7.28 -9.03 2.15
N THR A 62 -6.94 -10.10 2.87
CA THR A 62 -6.69 -11.42 2.26
C THR A 62 -7.96 -12.24 2.09
N PHE A 63 -9.07 -11.80 2.69
CA PHE A 63 -10.39 -12.36 2.43
C PHE A 63 -10.90 -11.77 1.11
N ALA A 64 -11.13 -12.64 0.12
CA ALA A 64 -11.85 -12.29 -1.09
C ALA A 64 -13.26 -11.81 -0.71
N ARG A 65 -13.69 -10.68 -1.30
CA ARG A 65 -15.10 -10.27 -1.35
C ARG A 65 -15.57 -10.45 -2.77
#